data_AF-I1CES1-F1
#
_entry.id   AF-I1CES1-F1
#
_cell.length_a   1.000
_cell.length_b   1.000
_cell.length_c   1.000
_cell.angle_alpha   90.00
_cell.angle_beta   90.00
_cell.angle_gamma   90.00
#
_symmetry.space_group_name_H-M   'P 1'
#
loop_
_entity.id
_entity.type
_entity.pdbx_description
1 polymer ?
#
loop_
_entity_poly.entity_id
_entity_poly.type
_entity_poly.pdbx_seq_one_letter_code
_entity_poly.pdbx_strand_id
1 'polypeptide(L)'
;MKIYATALLSTLASAVLAFENTVPCVMWSPKDYINGKIDSQLVMTSSDATSNIVSSFSSNVCSAKVIALFNQPEVHSNDFTRSENKDAFEQLKAYVNQASSRSEIEYITDGVDIHQIAKEIAGQCDATIATLDASTVSTDDFPQQNSPIVAIVSLPASNSFQSNEKVIDTIGHDNYAAVYTSTSAKVKSDT
;
A
#
# COMPACT_ATOMS: atom_id res chain seq x y z
N MET A 1 37.12 -12.96 33.63
CA MET A 1 36.37 -13.21 32.38
C MET A 1 34.99 -12.56 32.47
N LYS A 2 34.90 -11.27 32.14
CA LYS A 2 33.69 -10.42 31.93
C LYS A 2 34.27 -9.25 31.10
N ILE A 3 33.75 -8.75 30.00
CA ILE A 3 32.40 -8.29 29.65
C ILE A 3 32.40 -8.21 28.11
N TYR A 4 31.50 -8.90 27.40
CA TYR A 4 31.28 -8.71 25.94
C TYR A 4 29.78 -8.70 25.59
N ALA A 5 28.92 -8.25 26.51
CA ALA A 5 27.46 -8.23 26.31
C ALA A 5 26.89 -6.83 25.98
N THR A 6 27.67 -5.76 26.15
CA THR A 6 27.14 -4.38 26.07
C THR A 6 27.15 -3.78 24.67
N ALA A 7 27.92 -4.29 23.72
CA ALA A 7 27.99 -3.73 22.36
C ALA A 7 26.87 -4.20 21.41
N LEU A 8 26.23 -5.34 21.72
CA LEU A 8 25.17 -5.93 20.89
C LEU A 8 23.79 -5.28 21.12
N LEU A 9 23.55 -4.65 22.27
CA LEU A 9 22.29 -3.95 22.55
C LEU A 9 22.23 -2.54 21.94
N SER A 10 23.37 -1.85 21.82
CA SER A 10 23.43 -0.51 21.22
C SER A 10 23.23 -0.52 19.70
N THR A 11 23.61 -1.60 19.00
CA THR A 11 23.38 -1.72 17.55
C THR A 11 21.93 -2.06 17.22
N LEU A 12 21.22 -2.75 18.11
CA LEU A 12 19.79 -3.03 17.96
C LEU A 12 18.93 -1.77 18.18
N ALA A 13 19.31 -0.87 19.09
CA ALA A 13 18.58 0.38 19.32
C ALA A 13 18.57 1.29 18.07
N SER A 14 19.69 1.39 17.35
CA SER A 14 19.77 2.16 16.10
C SER A 14 19.02 1.50 14.94
N ALA A 15 18.89 0.17 14.94
CA ALA A 15 18.09 -0.55 13.96
C ALA A 15 16.60 -0.26 14.14
N VAL A 16 16.09 -0.22 15.39
CA VAL A 16 14.68 0.10 15.67
C VAL A 16 14.30 1.49 15.17
N LEU A 17 15.17 2.50 15.39
CA LEU A 17 14.93 3.88 14.91
C LEU A 17 14.93 4.00 13.38
N ALA A 18 15.64 3.14 12.66
CA ALA A 18 15.70 3.17 11.20
C ALA A 18 14.38 2.68 10.53
N PHE A 19 13.57 1.91 11.26
CA PHE A 19 12.27 1.45 10.76
C PHE A 19 11.12 2.37 11.18
N GLU A 20 11.28 3.24 12.18
CA GLU A 20 10.19 4.10 12.69
C GLU A 20 9.65 5.10 11.63
N ASN A 21 10.51 5.61 10.74
CA ASN A 21 10.14 6.56 9.68
C ASN A 21 9.86 5.85 8.34
N THR A 22 9.14 4.74 8.40
CA THR A 22 8.82 3.96 7.20
C THR A 22 7.32 3.73 7.06
N VAL A 23 6.92 3.43 5.83
CA VAL A 23 5.56 3.05 5.47
C VAL A 23 5.57 1.67 4.83
N PRO A 24 4.52 0.88 5.05
CA PRO A 24 4.33 -0.36 4.32
C PRO A 24 3.75 -0.09 2.92
N CYS A 25 4.00 -1.00 1.99
CA CYS A 25 3.25 -1.10 0.74
C CYS A 25 2.78 -2.54 0.54
N VAL A 26 1.48 -2.71 0.37
CA VAL A 26 0.85 -4.01 0.10
C VAL A 26 0.12 -3.92 -1.22
N MET A 27 0.43 -4.82 -2.15
CA MET A 27 -0.19 -4.90 -3.45
C MET A 27 -0.93 -6.23 -3.57
N TRP A 28 -2.17 -6.23 -4.07
CA TRP A 28 -2.92 -7.47 -4.31
C TRP A 28 -3.91 -7.35 -5.48
N SER A 29 -4.28 -8.50 -6.04
CA SER A 29 -5.32 -8.59 -7.07
C SER A 29 -5.97 -9.99 -7.07
N PRO A 30 -7.30 -10.07 -7.26
CA PRO A 30 -8.00 -11.34 -7.53
C PRO A 30 -7.56 -12.01 -8.85
N LYS A 31 -6.83 -11.31 -9.71
CA LYS A 31 -6.25 -11.81 -10.97
C LYS A 31 -4.72 -11.70 -10.93
N ASP A 32 -4.05 -12.21 -11.97
CA ASP A 32 -2.59 -12.17 -12.10
C ASP A 32 -2.09 -10.82 -12.61
N TYR A 33 -2.47 -9.73 -11.92
CA TYR A 33 -2.07 -8.36 -12.24
C TYR A 33 -0.78 -7.89 -11.55
N ILE A 34 -0.26 -8.68 -10.62
CA ILE A 34 0.94 -8.34 -9.85
C ILE A 34 1.97 -9.45 -10.03
N ASN A 35 3.16 -9.07 -10.49
CA ASN A 35 4.33 -9.91 -10.48
C ASN A 35 4.87 -9.92 -9.04
N GLY A 36 4.63 -11.02 -8.31
CA GLY A 36 5.20 -11.22 -6.99
C GLY A 36 6.73 -11.27 -7.08
N LYS A 37 7.40 -10.13 -6.87
CA LYS A 37 8.82 -10.09 -6.59
C LYS A 37 9.01 -9.98 -5.08
N ILE A 38 9.79 -10.91 -4.55
CA ILE A 38 10.36 -10.80 -3.21
C ILE A 38 11.64 -9.99 -3.41
N ASP A 39 11.58 -8.69 -3.18
CA ASP A 39 12.82 -7.90 -3.11
C ASP A 39 13.60 -8.33 -1.86
N SER A 40 14.88 -8.62 -2.04
CA SER A 40 15.78 -9.03 -0.95
C SER A 40 16.17 -7.86 -0.04
N GLN A 41 15.72 -6.64 -0.36
CA GLN A 41 15.96 -5.45 0.42
C GLN A 41 14.84 -5.27 1.44
N LEU A 42 15.23 -5.31 2.72
CA LEU A 42 14.32 -5.10 3.84
C LEU A 42 13.80 -3.66 3.86
N VAL A 43 14.60 -2.67 3.45
CA VAL A 43 14.25 -1.24 3.43
C VAL A 43 14.48 -0.67 2.04
N MET A 44 13.52 0.10 1.55
CA MET A 44 13.55 0.72 0.23
C MET A 44 13.41 2.25 0.34
N THR A 45 14.12 2.98 -0.52
CA THR A 45 13.96 4.43 -0.60
C THR A 45 12.64 4.80 -1.29
N SER A 46 12.12 6.00 -1.07
CA SER A 46 10.87 6.45 -1.72
C SER A 46 10.94 6.42 -3.26
N SER A 47 12.07 6.81 -3.85
CA SER A 47 12.27 6.79 -5.30
C SER A 47 12.34 5.36 -5.85
N ASP A 48 13.04 4.47 -5.16
CA ASP A 48 13.13 3.07 -5.55
C ASP A 48 11.77 2.36 -5.38
N ALA A 49 11.01 2.72 -4.35
CA ALA A 49 9.67 2.19 -4.10
C ALA A 49 8.69 2.54 -5.21
N THR A 50 8.69 3.78 -5.67
CA THR A 50 7.84 4.21 -6.79
C THR A 50 8.11 3.37 -8.04
N SER A 51 9.39 3.22 -8.41
CA SER A 51 9.79 2.40 -9.57
C SER A 51 9.46 0.91 -9.36
N ASN A 52 9.68 0.38 -8.15
CA ASN A 52 9.41 -1.03 -7.86
C ASN A 52 7.92 -1.34 -7.88
N ILE A 53 7.06 -0.47 -7.33
CA ILE A 53 5.60 -0.63 -7.37
C ILE A 53 5.12 -0.65 -8.82
N VAL A 54 5.55 0.32 -9.64
CA VAL A 54 5.15 0.37 -11.05
C VAL A 54 5.63 -0.88 -11.81
N SER A 55 6.87 -1.31 -11.60
CA SER A 55 7.42 -2.51 -12.25
C SER A 55 6.87 -3.84 -11.72
N SER A 56 6.20 -3.81 -10.56
CA SER A 56 5.55 -4.98 -9.96
C SER A 56 4.21 -5.29 -10.61
N PHE A 57 3.62 -4.38 -11.38
CA PHE A 57 2.48 -4.73 -12.21
C PHE A 57 2.87 -5.64 -13.37
N SER A 58 2.02 -6.61 -13.67
CA SER A 58 2.17 -7.46 -14.85
C SER A 58 1.76 -6.71 -16.12
N SER A 59 2.16 -7.26 -17.27
CA SER A 59 1.85 -6.66 -18.58
C SER A 59 0.36 -6.63 -18.91
N ASN A 60 -0.48 -7.41 -18.22
CA ASN A 60 -1.94 -7.43 -18.43
C ASN A 60 -2.70 -6.57 -17.41
N VAL A 61 -2.03 -5.80 -16.54
CA VAL A 61 -2.70 -4.89 -15.58
C VAL A 61 -3.64 -3.90 -16.27
N CYS A 62 -3.33 -3.48 -17.50
CA CYS A 62 -4.16 -2.55 -18.27
C CYS A 62 -5.52 -3.13 -18.69
N SER A 63 -5.77 -4.44 -18.46
CA SER A 63 -7.08 -5.06 -18.64
C SER A 63 -7.93 -5.04 -17.36
N ALA A 64 -7.40 -4.52 -16.25
CA ALA A 64 -8.17 -4.31 -15.03
C ALA A 64 -9.26 -3.27 -15.27
N LYS A 65 -10.38 -3.39 -14.55
CA LYS A 65 -11.41 -2.35 -14.52
C LYS A 65 -10.91 -1.13 -13.75
N VAL A 66 -10.27 -1.39 -12.61
CA VAL A 66 -9.77 -0.37 -11.69
C VAL A 66 -8.40 -0.77 -11.17
N ILE A 67 -7.51 0.22 -11.06
CA ILE A 67 -6.24 0.12 -10.35
C ILE A 67 -6.34 1.11 -9.18
N ALA A 68 -6.58 0.62 -7.97
CA ALA A 68 -6.82 1.43 -6.79
C ALA A 68 -5.51 1.67 -6.02
N LEU A 69 -5.22 2.93 -5.71
CA LEU A 69 -4.09 3.38 -4.92
C LEU A 69 -4.64 3.97 -3.61
N PHE A 70 -4.69 3.14 -2.58
CA PHE A 70 -5.13 3.53 -1.24
C PHE A 70 -3.98 4.25 -0.53
N ASN A 71 -4.18 5.54 -0.26
CA ASN A 71 -3.30 6.36 0.55
C ASN A 71 -3.87 6.46 1.96
N GLN A 72 -3.27 5.73 2.90
CA GLN A 72 -3.60 5.86 4.31
C GLN A 72 -2.46 6.57 5.04
N PRO A 73 -2.61 7.87 5.35
CA PRO A 73 -1.60 8.60 6.10
C PRO A 73 -1.31 7.94 7.44
N GLU A 74 -0.05 8.05 7.87
CA GLU A 74 0.37 7.61 9.20
C GLU A 74 0.08 6.11 9.42
N VAL A 75 0.31 5.22 8.45
CA VAL A 75 0.31 3.77 8.69
C VAL A 75 1.73 3.23 8.72
N HIS A 76 1.99 2.32 9.66
CA HIS A 76 3.27 1.62 9.82
C HIS A 76 3.04 0.10 9.77
N SER A 77 4.05 -0.69 9.38
CA SER A 77 3.96 -2.16 9.29
C SER A 77 3.45 -2.81 10.59
N ASN A 78 3.99 -2.39 11.74
CA ASN A 78 3.50 -2.79 13.07
C ASN A 78 2.00 -2.56 13.32
N ASP A 79 1.35 -1.59 12.65
CA ASP A 79 -0.09 -1.36 12.86
C ASP A 79 -0.94 -2.54 12.37
N PHE A 80 -0.45 -3.33 11.40
CA PHE A 80 -1.15 -4.54 10.95
C PHE A 80 -1.14 -5.65 11.99
N THR A 81 -0.20 -5.67 12.94
CA THR A 81 -0.04 -6.77 13.90
C THR A 81 -0.56 -6.43 15.30
N ARG A 82 -0.76 -5.15 15.60
CA ARG A 82 -1.27 -4.66 16.89
C ARG A 82 -2.71 -5.10 17.15
N SER A 83 -2.97 -5.58 18.36
CA SER A 83 -4.27 -6.10 18.79
C SER A 83 -5.40 -5.07 18.70
N GLU A 84 -5.09 -3.82 19.01
CA GLU A 84 -6.00 -2.67 18.98
C GLU A 84 -6.47 -2.30 17.56
N ASN A 85 -5.74 -2.73 16.53
CA ASN A 85 -6.05 -2.47 15.12
C ASN A 85 -6.47 -3.75 14.38
N LYS A 86 -6.66 -4.86 15.10
CA LYS A 86 -6.89 -6.17 14.48
C LYS A 86 -8.11 -6.13 13.54
N ASP A 87 -9.23 -5.63 14.04
CA ASP A 87 -10.50 -5.56 13.31
C ASP A 87 -10.38 -4.64 12.07
N ALA A 88 -9.63 -3.54 12.18
CA ALA A 88 -9.39 -2.59 11.09
C ALA A 88 -8.67 -3.19 9.88
N PHE A 89 -7.80 -4.18 10.11
CA PHE A 89 -6.95 -4.78 9.08
C PHE A 89 -7.29 -6.24 8.77
N GLU A 90 -8.23 -6.84 9.52
CA GLU A 90 -8.67 -8.22 9.29
C GLU A 90 -9.13 -8.43 7.86
N GLN A 91 -9.93 -7.50 7.34
CA GLN A 91 -10.42 -7.60 5.97
C GLN A 91 -9.34 -7.34 4.92
N LEU A 92 -8.45 -6.37 5.13
CA LEU A 92 -7.31 -6.15 4.22
C LEU A 92 -6.48 -7.42 4.10
N LYS A 93 -6.18 -8.07 5.23
CA LYS A 93 -5.49 -9.36 5.26
C LYS A 93 -6.29 -10.45 4.54
N ALA A 94 -7.61 -10.47 4.68
CA ALA A 94 -8.46 -11.42 3.97
C ALA A 94 -8.33 -11.25 2.45
N TYR A 95 -8.43 -10.02 1.92
CA TYR A 95 -8.26 -9.75 0.48
C TYR A 95 -6.86 -10.15 0.00
N VAL A 96 -5.81 -9.80 0.74
CA VAL A 96 -4.41 -10.14 0.38
C VAL A 96 -4.15 -11.64 0.44
N ASN A 97 -4.79 -12.38 1.35
CA ASN A 97 -4.65 -13.83 1.45
C ASN A 97 -5.46 -14.61 0.42
N GLN A 98 -6.57 -14.05 -0.06
CA GLN A 98 -7.42 -14.65 -1.09
C GLN A 98 -7.04 -14.23 -2.51
N ALA A 99 -6.16 -13.24 -2.66
CA ALA A 99 -5.69 -12.74 -3.94
C ALA A 99 -4.94 -13.81 -4.76
N SER A 100 -5.14 -13.81 -6.08
CA SER A 100 -4.37 -14.65 -7.01
C SER A 100 -2.92 -14.20 -7.12
N SER A 101 -2.71 -12.88 -7.07
CA SER A 101 -1.37 -12.29 -7.08
C SER A 101 -1.21 -11.20 -6.02
N ARG A 102 -0.01 -11.11 -5.45
CA ARG A 102 0.32 -10.16 -4.37
C ARG A 102 1.81 -9.87 -4.29
N SER A 103 2.15 -8.72 -3.72
CA SER A 103 3.51 -8.32 -3.36
C SER A 103 3.47 -7.41 -2.13
N GLU A 104 4.52 -7.46 -1.32
CA GLU A 104 4.64 -6.70 -0.08
C GLU A 104 6.05 -6.08 0.01
N ILE A 105 6.10 -4.80 0.35
CA ILE A 105 7.32 -4.06 0.70
C ILE A 105 7.11 -3.55 2.12
N GLU A 106 7.86 -4.11 3.07
CA GLU A 106 7.57 -3.90 4.48
C GLU A 106 7.97 -2.51 4.97
N TYR A 107 9.08 -1.97 4.44
CA TYR A 107 9.67 -0.72 4.91
C TYR A 107 10.09 0.17 3.75
N ILE A 108 9.32 1.23 3.48
CA ILE A 108 9.67 2.30 2.53
C ILE A 108 9.94 3.58 3.32
N THR A 109 11.11 4.19 3.15
CA THR A 109 11.49 5.41 3.88
C THR A 109 10.66 6.60 3.43
N ASP A 110 10.21 7.41 4.39
CA ASP A 110 9.51 8.70 4.23
C ASP A 110 8.13 8.67 3.56
N GLY A 111 7.83 7.65 2.75
CA GLY A 111 6.54 7.51 2.06
C GLY A 111 6.69 7.18 0.57
N VAL A 112 5.56 7.16 -0.13
CA VAL A 112 5.48 6.88 -1.57
C VAL A 112 4.75 8.00 -2.30
N ASP A 113 5.27 8.46 -3.44
CA ASP A 113 4.55 9.41 -4.30
C ASP A 113 3.45 8.69 -5.11
N ILE A 114 2.28 8.56 -4.50
CA ILE A 114 1.11 7.93 -5.12
C ILE A 114 0.66 8.67 -6.39
N HIS A 115 0.86 9.99 -6.47
CA HIS A 115 0.49 10.74 -7.68
C HIS A 115 1.42 10.44 -8.84
N GLN A 116 2.71 10.24 -8.57
CA GLN A 116 3.66 9.79 -9.58
C GLN A 116 3.31 8.38 -10.07
N ILE A 117 3.06 7.44 -9.15
CA ILE A 117 2.62 6.07 -9.50
C ILE A 117 1.37 6.13 -10.37
N ALA A 118 0.37 6.92 -9.98
CA ALA A 118 -0.87 7.05 -10.73
C ALA A 118 -0.63 7.54 -12.17
N LYS A 119 0.23 8.55 -12.34
CA LYS A 119 0.60 9.11 -13.65
C LYS A 119 1.32 8.08 -14.52
N GLU A 120 2.25 7.32 -13.94
CA GLU A 120 3.01 6.31 -14.69
C GLU A 120 2.12 5.17 -15.16
N ILE A 121 1.25 4.64 -14.30
CA ILE A 121 0.28 3.60 -14.67
C ILE A 121 -0.72 4.13 -15.70
N ALA A 122 -1.25 5.34 -15.48
CA ALA A 122 -2.20 5.95 -16.39
C ALA A 122 -1.62 6.15 -17.79
N GLY A 123 -0.36 6.62 -17.87
CA GLY A 123 0.35 6.77 -19.13
C GLY A 123 0.63 5.43 -19.84
N GLN A 124 0.90 4.36 -19.09
CA GLN A 124 1.11 3.02 -19.67
C GLN A 124 -0.18 2.39 -20.20
N CYS A 125 -1.31 2.61 -19.53
CA CYS A 125 -2.58 1.95 -19.83
C CYS A 125 -3.59 2.82 -20.59
N ASP A 126 -3.24 4.05 -20.96
CA ASP A 126 -4.19 5.06 -21.49
C ASP A 126 -5.42 5.20 -20.56
N ALA A 127 -5.15 5.19 -19.26
CA ALA A 127 -6.17 5.16 -18.22
C ALA A 127 -6.48 6.57 -17.70
N THR A 128 -7.71 6.72 -17.19
CA THR A 128 -8.13 7.97 -16.53
C THR A 128 -7.76 7.93 -15.05
N ILE A 129 -7.25 9.04 -14.52
CA ILE A 129 -6.99 9.19 -13.09
C ILE A 129 -8.21 9.81 -12.40
N ALA A 130 -8.70 9.16 -11.36
CA ALA A 130 -9.75 9.68 -10.48
C ALA A 130 -9.19 9.82 -9.06
N THR A 131 -9.51 10.93 -8.37
CA THR A 131 -9.21 11.09 -6.94
C THR A 131 -10.51 10.98 -6.16
N LEU A 132 -10.59 10.02 -5.25
CA LEU A 132 -11.81 9.62 -4.56
C LEU A 132 -11.63 9.73 -3.05
N ASP A 133 -12.71 10.15 -2.39
CA ASP A 133 -12.87 10.08 -0.95
C ASP A 133 -13.57 8.77 -0.58
N ALA A 134 -12.96 7.98 0.30
CA ALA A 134 -13.50 6.69 0.71
C ALA A 134 -14.89 6.77 1.36
N SER A 135 -15.26 7.91 1.95
CA SER A 135 -16.57 8.10 2.57
C SER A 135 -17.70 8.25 1.54
N THR A 136 -17.41 8.82 0.37
CA THR A 136 -18.41 9.15 -0.66
C THR A 136 -18.37 8.26 -1.89
N VAL A 137 -17.35 7.39 -2.03
CA VAL A 137 -17.21 6.54 -3.21
C VAL A 137 -18.45 5.68 -3.47
N SER A 138 -18.77 5.54 -4.76
CA SER A 138 -19.94 4.84 -5.28
C SER A 138 -19.60 4.12 -6.60
N THR A 139 -20.52 3.27 -7.07
CA THR A 139 -20.33 2.55 -8.34
C THR A 139 -20.29 3.48 -9.54
N ASP A 140 -20.89 4.66 -9.43
CA ASP A 140 -20.95 5.66 -10.50
C ASP A 140 -19.58 6.32 -10.76
N ASP A 141 -18.67 6.25 -9.77
CA ASP A 141 -17.27 6.67 -9.91
C ASP A 141 -16.46 5.70 -10.79
N PHE A 142 -17.02 4.52 -11.11
CA PHE A 142 -16.39 3.48 -11.91
C PHE A 142 -17.21 3.11 -13.16
N PRO A 143 -17.44 4.07 -14.08
CA PRO A 143 -18.20 3.82 -15.30
C PRO A 143 -17.55 2.72 -16.15
N GLN A 144 -18.36 2.09 -16.99
CA GLN A 144 -17.86 1.13 -17.96
C GLN A 144 -17.05 1.85 -19.05
N GLN A 145 -15.80 1.45 -19.23
CA GLN A 145 -14.89 2.02 -20.22
C GLN A 145 -13.86 0.99 -20.70
N ASN A 146 -13.14 1.33 -21.77
CA ASN A 146 -12.21 0.42 -22.45
C ASN A 146 -10.81 0.36 -21.82
N SER A 147 -10.45 1.36 -21.01
CA SER A 147 -9.20 1.43 -20.26
C SER A 147 -9.47 1.48 -18.75
N PRO A 148 -8.51 1.12 -17.89
CA PRO A 148 -8.73 1.15 -16.45
C PRO A 148 -9.00 2.57 -15.93
N ILE A 149 -9.61 2.65 -14.75
CA ILE A 149 -9.53 3.85 -13.91
C ILE A 149 -8.40 3.64 -12.91
N VAL A 150 -7.45 4.58 -12.86
CA VAL A 150 -6.47 4.65 -11.78
C VAL A 150 -7.06 5.52 -10.68
N ALA A 151 -7.54 4.89 -9.62
CA ALA A 151 -8.25 5.55 -8.53
C ALA A 151 -7.31 5.82 -7.36
N ILE A 152 -7.00 7.09 -7.10
CA ILE A 152 -6.32 7.52 -5.87
C ILE A 152 -7.36 7.66 -4.79
N VAL A 153 -7.36 6.76 -3.81
CA VAL A 153 -8.34 6.73 -2.71
C VAL A 153 -7.68 7.27 -1.46
N SER A 154 -8.15 8.41 -0.98
CA SER A 154 -7.69 8.97 0.30
C SER A 154 -8.42 8.31 1.45
N LEU A 155 -7.67 7.68 2.35
CA LEU A 155 -8.17 7.09 3.58
C LEU A 155 -7.88 8.02 4.77
N PRO A 156 -8.72 7.99 5.81
CA PRO A 156 -8.43 8.74 7.01
C PRO A 156 -7.16 8.21 7.70
N ALA A 157 -6.50 9.08 8.47
CA ALA A 157 -5.31 8.71 9.23
C ALA A 157 -5.61 7.54 10.19
N SER A 158 -4.57 6.77 10.54
CA SER A 158 -4.66 5.52 11.31
C SER A 158 -5.36 5.59 12.69
N ASN A 159 -5.74 6.77 13.17
CA ASN A 159 -6.57 6.90 14.38
C ASN A 159 -8.07 6.68 14.13
N SER A 160 -8.49 6.51 12.87
CA SER A 160 -9.89 6.36 12.47
C SER A 160 -10.04 5.36 11.32
N PHE A 161 -9.52 4.14 11.54
CA PHE A 161 -9.72 3.01 10.65
C PHE A 161 -11.22 2.62 10.56
N GLN A 162 -12.01 3.41 9.85
CA GLN A 162 -13.29 2.92 9.33
C GLN A 162 -12.99 1.93 8.21
N SER A 163 -13.76 0.85 8.14
CA SER A 163 -13.51 -0.24 7.21
C SER A 163 -13.35 0.27 5.77
N ASN A 164 -12.14 0.07 5.22
CA ASN A 164 -11.82 0.25 3.80
C ASN A 164 -12.65 -0.67 2.89
N GLU A 165 -13.42 -1.60 3.49
CA GLU A 165 -14.41 -2.50 2.89
C GLU A 165 -15.29 -1.80 1.85
N LYS A 166 -15.88 -0.65 2.22
CA LYS A 166 -16.85 0.02 1.34
C LYS A 166 -16.24 0.33 -0.03
N VAL A 167 -14.97 0.74 -0.07
CA VAL A 167 -14.32 1.11 -1.33
C VAL A 167 -14.02 -0.11 -2.18
N ILE A 168 -13.48 -1.18 -1.59
CA ILE A 168 -13.13 -2.42 -2.31
C ILE A 168 -14.41 -3.10 -2.83
N ASP A 169 -15.46 -3.14 -2.02
CA ASP A 169 -16.76 -3.69 -2.41
C ASP A 169 -17.40 -2.87 -3.54
N THR A 170 -17.17 -1.55 -3.56
CA THR A 170 -17.66 -0.65 -4.62
C THR A 170 -16.92 -0.83 -5.95
N ILE A 171 -15.61 -1.08 -5.91
CA ILE A 171 -14.78 -1.31 -7.11
C ILE A 171 -15.24 -2.56 -7.87
N GLY A 172 -15.73 -3.57 -7.14
CA GLY A 172 -16.13 -4.88 -7.65
C GLY A 172 -15.03 -5.92 -7.41
N HIS A 173 -15.42 -7.14 -7.03
CA HIS A 173 -14.54 -8.10 -6.36
C HIS A 173 -13.53 -8.82 -7.26
N ASP A 174 -13.68 -8.75 -8.58
CA ASP A 174 -13.10 -9.75 -9.47
C ASP A 174 -12.26 -9.18 -10.62
N ASN A 175 -12.20 -7.86 -10.81
CA ASN A 175 -11.38 -7.26 -11.87
C ASN A 175 -10.66 -5.97 -11.46
N TYR A 176 -9.85 -6.04 -10.41
CA TYR A 176 -9.07 -4.88 -9.94
C TYR A 176 -7.62 -5.24 -9.60
N ALA A 177 -6.78 -4.23 -9.51
CA ALA A 177 -5.51 -4.30 -8.78
C ALA A 177 -5.50 -3.22 -7.70
N ALA A 178 -4.89 -3.51 -6.56
CA ALA A 178 -4.85 -2.58 -5.43
C ALA A 178 -3.41 -2.41 -4.93
N VAL A 179 -3.11 -1.18 -4.53
CA VAL A 179 -1.90 -0.77 -3.81
C VAL A 179 -2.35 -0.05 -2.55
N TYR A 180 -1.94 -0.52 -1.39
CA TYR A 180 -2.19 0.11 -0.10
C TYR A 180 -0.87 0.56 0.49
N THR A 181 -0.73 1.87 0.72
CA THR A 181 0.49 2.46 1.28
C THR A 181 0.19 3.84 1.89
N SER A 182 1.24 4.59 2.22
CA SER A 182 1.16 5.96 2.70
C SER A 182 2.10 6.89 1.95
N THR A 183 1.63 8.10 1.71
CA THR A 183 2.45 9.23 1.20
C THR A 183 3.40 9.79 2.25
N SER A 184 3.19 9.51 3.54
CA SER A 184 4.03 10.01 4.63
C SER A 184 4.17 9.00 5.77
N ALA A 185 5.39 8.85 6.29
CA ALA A 185 5.63 8.11 7.53
C ALA A 185 4.96 8.77 8.75
N LYS A 186 4.73 7.98 9.82
CA LYS A 186 4.22 8.50 11.10
C LYS A 186 5.22 9.50 11.69
N VAL A 187 4.77 10.73 11.95
CA VAL A 187 5.57 11.71 12.70
C VAL A 187 5.37 11.46 14.19
N LYS A 188 6.46 11.41 14.97
CA LYS A 188 6.37 11.26 16.43
C LYS A 188 5.59 12.44 17.02
N SER A 189 4.63 12.14 17.90
CA SER A 189 4.24 13.12 18.91
C SER A 189 5.36 13.11 19.96
N ASP A 190 6.09 14.23 20.08
CA ASP A 190 7.09 14.39 21.14
C ASP A 190 6.39 14.27 22.51
N THR A 191 6.62 13.16 23.21
CA THR A 191 6.28 12.97 24.63
C THR A 191 7.51 12.60 25.41
#